data_AF-A0A2R6HR55-F1
#
_entry.id   AF-A0A2R6HR55-F1
#
_cell.length_a   1.000
_cell.length_b   1.000
_cell.length_c   1.000
_cell.angle_alpha   90.00
_cell.angle_beta   90.00
_cell.angle_gamma   90.00
#
_symmetry.space_group_name_H-M   'P 1'
#
loop_
_entity.id
_entity.type
_entity.pdbx_description
1 polymer ?
#
loop_
_entity_poly.entity_id
_entity_poly.type
_entity_poly.pdbx_seq_one_letter_code
_entity_poly.pdbx_strand_id
1 'polypeptide(L)'
;MPDAFGRAVRDHHLGERTEPLVQRDGEETEEHPIEQFYFEEFDVDEHTQWLESWLDGPLLDLGAGTGKHTLYFQERFETVAIEVSDALVETMRDRGVEDARRGDMFELRDQFER
;
A
#
# COMPACT_ATOMS: atom_id res chain seq x y z
N MET A 1 2.17 -17.41 -4.95
CA MET A 1 1.34 -17.70 -3.76
C MET A 1 -0.07 -17.20 -4.02
N PRO A 2 -1.11 -17.74 -3.35
CA PRO A 2 -2.44 -17.13 -3.40
C PRO A 2 -2.39 -15.72 -2.79
N ASP A 3 -2.82 -14.73 -3.55
CA ASP A 3 -2.89 -13.32 -3.15
C ASP A 3 -4.30 -13.00 -2.64
N ALA A 4 -4.66 -13.57 -1.48
CA ALA A 4 -5.99 -13.41 -0.91
C ALA A 4 -6.27 -11.96 -0.48
N PHE A 5 -5.29 -11.33 0.16
CA PHE A 5 -5.39 -9.94 0.60
C PHE A 5 -5.51 -8.97 -0.57
N GLY A 6 -4.60 -9.04 -1.55
CA GLY A 6 -4.61 -8.11 -2.68
C GLY A 6 -5.91 -8.17 -3.49
N ARG A 7 -6.45 -9.37 -3.71
CA ARG A 7 -7.74 -9.54 -4.37
C ARG A 7 -8.89 -8.96 -3.55
N ALA A 8 -9.00 -9.31 -2.27
CA ALA A 8 -10.09 -8.83 -1.44
C ALA A 8 -10.05 -7.30 -1.25
N VAL A 9 -8.86 -6.71 -1.14
CA VAL A 9 -8.66 -5.25 -1.07
C VAL A 9 -9.04 -4.59 -2.39
N ARG A 10 -8.69 -5.18 -3.54
CA ARG A 10 -9.11 -4.65 -4.84
C ARG A 10 -10.61 -4.78 -5.08
N ASP A 11 -11.20 -5.92 -4.77
CA ASP A 11 -12.65 -6.10 -4.89
C ASP A 11 -13.40 -5.10 -3.98
N HIS A 12 -12.83 -4.79 -2.81
CA HIS A 12 -13.34 -3.72 -1.95
C HIS A 12 -13.25 -2.34 -2.62
N HIS A 13 -12.10 -2.00 -3.23
CA HIS A 13 -11.92 -0.76 -3.98
C HIS A 13 -12.92 -0.59 -5.13
N LEU A 14 -13.17 -1.66 -5.87
CA LEU A 14 -14.08 -1.66 -7.03
C LEU A 14 -15.57 -1.74 -6.62
N GLY A 15 -15.87 -1.99 -5.34
CA GLY A 15 -17.23 -2.24 -4.87
C GLY A 15 -17.79 -3.61 -5.30
N GLU A 16 -16.91 -4.55 -5.66
CA GLU A 16 -17.24 -5.87 -6.19
C GLU A 16 -17.14 -6.99 -5.13
N ARG A 17 -16.74 -6.66 -3.89
CA ARG A 17 -16.57 -7.64 -2.81
C ARG A 17 -17.89 -8.27 -2.38
N THR A 18 -18.01 -9.60 -2.53
CA THR A 18 -19.21 -10.38 -2.17
C THR A 18 -19.15 -11.05 -0.79
N GLU A 19 -17.94 -11.28 -0.25
CA GLU A 19 -17.71 -11.91 1.06
C GLU A 19 -16.60 -11.19 1.85
N PRO A 20 -16.62 -11.28 3.19
CA PRO A 20 -15.55 -10.70 4.02
C PRO A 20 -14.21 -11.42 3.81
N LEU A 21 -13.11 -10.67 3.96
CA LEU A 21 -11.78 -11.26 4.10
C LEU A 21 -11.63 -11.79 5.52
N VAL A 22 -11.43 -13.09 5.67
CA VAL A 22 -11.28 -13.74 6.98
C VAL A 22 -9.81 -14.06 7.25
N GLN A 23 -9.26 -13.50 8.32
CA GLN A 23 -7.93 -13.79 8.82
C GLN A 23 -8.00 -14.85 9.92
N ARG A 24 -7.02 -15.76 9.94
CA ARG A 24 -6.90 -16.79 10.98
C ARG A 24 -5.49 -16.81 11.54
N ASP A 25 -5.39 -16.75 12.86
CA ASP A 25 -4.16 -16.95 13.61
C ASP A 25 -4.38 -18.06 14.64
N GLY A 26 -3.84 -19.25 14.37
CA GLY A 26 -4.12 -20.45 15.16
C GLY A 26 -5.62 -20.79 15.18
N GLU A 27 -6.22 -20.70 16.36
CA GLU A 27 -7.67 -20.93 16.58
C GLU A 27 -8.50 -19.65 16.46
N GLU A 28 -7.85 -18.47 16.44
CA GLU A 28 -8.53 -17.19 16.33
C GLU A 28 -8.94 -16.94 14.87
N THR A 29 -10.13 -16.38 14.69
CA THR A 29 -10.66 -16.02 13.39
C THR A 29 -11.35 -14.67 13.49
N GLU A 30 -10.98 -13.75 12.61
CA GLU A 30 -11.55 -12.42 12.55
C GLU A 30 -11.84 -11.99 11.11
N GLU A 31 -12.80 -11.08 10.95
CA GLU A 31 -13.00 -10.36 9.70
C GLU A 31 -11.96 -9.23 9.64
N HIS A 32 -11.15 -9.25 8.59
CA HIS A 32 -10.10 -8.25 8.39
C HIS A 32 -10.74 -6.90 7.98
N PRO A 33 -10.51 -5.81 8.73
CA PRO A 33 -11.19 -4.54 8.47
C PRO A 33 -10.49 -3.77 7.34
N ILE A 34 -10.79 -4.18 6.09
CA ILE A 34 -10.14 -3.65 4.88
C ILE A 34 -10.20 -2.12 4.78
N GLU A 35 -11.37 -1.52 5.04
CA GLU A 35 -11.57 -0.07 4.96
C GLU A 35 -10.55 0.67 5.85
N GLN A 36 -10.47 0.25 7.11
CA GLN A 36 -9.62 0.87 8.12
C GLN A 36 -8.13 0.74 7.80
N PHE A 37 -7.69 -0.44 7.33
CA PHE A 37 -6.26 -0.67 7.08
C PHE A 37 -5.76 -0.03 5.79
N TYR A 38 -6.60 0.02 4.75
CA TYR A 38 -6.18 0.31 3.39
C TYR A 38 -6.79 1.57 2.77
N PHE A 39 -7.97 2.04 3.21
CA PHE A 39 -8.69 3.12 2.53
C PHE A 39 -8.86 4.38 3.37
N GLU A 40 -8.76 4.29 4.69
CA GLU A 40 -8.63 5.48 5.54
C GLU A 40 -7.43 6.34 5.12
N GLU A 41 -7.61 7.66 5.22
CA GLU A 41 -6.58 8.64 4.91
C GLU A 41 -5.39 8.50 5.86
N PHE A 42 -4.22 8.87 5.38
CA PHE A 42 -3.04 8.94 6.23
C PHE A 42 -3.20 10.07 7.25
N ASP A 43 -3.20 9.73 8.53
CA ASP A 43 -3.38 10.69 9.62
C ASP A 43 -2.13 11.56 9.80
N VAL A 44 -2.33 12.88 9.81
CA VAL A 44 -1.25 13.86 9.96
C VAL A 44 -1.23 14.34 11.41
N ASP A 45 -0.33 13.75 12.18
CA ASP A 45 -0.14 14.03 13.59
C ASP A 45 1.28 14.58 13.90
N GLU A 46 1.59 14.73 15.18
CA GLU A 46 2.93 15.18 15.62
C GLU A 46 4.05 14.23 15.17
N HIS A 47 3.76 12.93 15.05
CA HIS A 47 4.72 11.94 14.58
C HIS A 47 5.01 12.10 13.09
N THR A 48 3.98 12.36 12.29
CA THR A 48 4.11 12.65 10.86
C THR A 48 4.92 13.93 10.62
N GLN A 49 4.65 15.00 11.37
CA GLN A 49 5.42 16.24 11.27
C GLN A 49 6.89 16.03 11.66
N TRP A 50 7.15 15.21 12.68
CA TRP A 50 8.52 14.82 13.03
C TRP A 50 9.17 14.06 11.88
N LEU A 51 8.52 13.04 11.31
CA LEU A 51 9.03 12.28 10.17
C LEU A 51 9.38 13.19 9.00
N GLU A 52 8.45 14.05 8.59
CA GLU A 52 8.65 15.03 7.50
C GLU A 52 9.88 15.91 7.71
N SER A 53 10.19 16.28 8.96
CA SER A 53 11.37 17.11 9.27
C SER A 53 12.72 16.43 9.00
N TRP A 54 12.73 15.11 8.84
CA TRP A 54 13.93 14.31 8.51
C TRP A 54 14.00 13.89 7.04
N LEU A 55 12.96 14.13 6.24
CA LEU A 55 12.93 13.74 4.83
C LEU A 55 13.54 14.84 3.97
N ASP A 56 14.55 14.50 3.16
CA ASP A 56 15.29 15.45 2.34
C ASP A 56 15.58 14.97 0.90
N GLY A 57 14.89 13.92 0.44
CA GLY A 57 15.09 13.34 -0.89
C GLY A 57 13.93 12.46 -1.38
N PRO A 58 14.11 11.76 -2.51
CA PRO A 58 13.13 10.83 -3.04
C PRO A 58 12.82 9.70 -2.06
N LEU A 59 11.56 9.28 -2.01
CA LEU A 59 11.06 8.27 -1.08
C LEU A 59 10.70 6.97 -1.81
N LEU A 60 11.00 5.85 -1.17
CA LEU A 60 10.58 4.51 -1.61
C LEU A 60 9.62 3.93 -0.58
N ASP A 61 8.36 3.73 -0.97
CA ASP A 61 7.32 3.09 -0.16
C ASP A 61 7.33 1.57 -0.42
N LEU A 62 7.85 0.82 0.55
CA LEU A 62 8.03 -0.63 0.46
C LEU A 62 6.80 -1.35 1.02
N GLY A 63 6.17 -2.22 0.24
CA GLY A 63 4.95 -2.88 0.70
C GLY A 63 3.80 -1.87 0.76
N ALA A 64 3.69 -1.02 -0.26
CA ALA A 64 2.87 0.18 -0.26
C ALA A 64 1.36 -0.11 -0.16
N GLY A 65 0.93 -1.36 -0.35
CA GLY A 65 -0.47 -1.76 -0.26
C GLY A 65 -1.33 -1.00 -1.26
N THR A 66 -2.28 -0.21 -0.77
CA THR A 66 -3.14 0.68 -1.59
C THR A 66 -2.59 2.08 -1.78
N GLY A 67 -1.34 2.31 -1.35
CA GLY A 67 -0.61 3.55 -1.60
C GLY A 67 -0.94 4.69 -0.65
N LYS A 68 -1.52 4.42 0.54
CA LYS A 68 -1.97 5.48 1.46
C LYS A 68 -0.87 6.48 1.82
N HIS A 69 0.36 6.01 2.07
CA HIS A 69 1.51 6.88 2.37
C HIS A 69 2.00 7.57 1.10
N THR A 70 2.15 6.83 0.01
CA THR A 70 2.59 7.39 -1.27
C THR A 70 1.67 8.51 -1.75
N LEU A 71 0.36 8.35 -1.69
CA LEU A 71 -0.62 9.39 -2.07
C LEU A 71 -0.42 10.69 -1.28
N TYR A 72 -0.06 10.59 0.00
CA TYR A 72 0.23 11.75 0.83
C TYR A 72 1.57 12.40 0.50
N PHE A 73 2.62 11.59 0.39
CA PHE A 73 3.99 12.10 0.22
C PHE A 73 4.32 12.53 -1.20
N GLN A 74 3.65 12.00 -2.23
CA GLN A 74 3.90 12.36 -3.64
C GLN A 74 3.57 13.83 -3.95
N GLU A 75 2.75 14.49 -3.12
CA GLU A 75 2.51 15.93 -3.22
C GLU A 75 3.71 16.79 -2.80
N ARG A 76 4.68 16.20 -2.07
CA ARG A 76 5.79 16.90 -1.40
C ARG A 76 7.16 16.41 -1.86
N PHE A 77 7.27 15.13 -2.21
CA PHE A 77 8.50 14.44 -2.57
C PHE A 77 8.32 13.65 -3.86
N GLU A 78 9.41 13.37 -4.57
CA GLU A 78 9.41 12.30 -5.55
C GLU A 78 9.22 10.97 -4.81
N THR A 79 8.27 10.15 -5.26
CA THR A 79 7.94 8.88 -4.60
C THR A 79 7.90 7.74 -5.60
N VAL A 80 8.40 6.57 -5.19
CA VAL A 80 8.16 5.31 -5.87
C VAL A 80 7.51 4.34 -4.88
N ALA A 81 6.40 3.73 -5.26
CA ALA A 81 5.71 2.70 -4.48
C ALA A 81 5.95 1.33 -5.08
N ILE A 82 6.34 0.36 -4.25
CA ILE A 82 6.47 -1.03 -4.68
C ILE A 82 5.57 -1.97 -3.88
N GLU A 83 5.00 -2.94 -4.58
CA GLU A 83 4.19 -4.00 -4.00
C GLU A 83 4.33 -5.30 -4.80
N VAL A 84 4.25 -6.46 -4.14
CA VAL A 84 4.40 -7.77 -4.81
C VAL A 84 3.11 -8.25 -5.47
N SER A 85 1.96 -7.73 -5.02
CA SER A 85 0.62 -8.04 -5.53
C SER A 85 0.27 -7.16 -6.72
N ASP A 86 -0.05 -7.78 -7.87
CA ASP A 86 -0.56 -7.06 -9.04
C ASP A 86 -1.87 -6.34 -8.73
N ALA A 87 -2.75 -6.95 -7.93
CA ALA A 87 -4.04 -6.36 -7.59
C ALA A 87 -3.86 -5.07 -6.76
N LEU A 88 -2.92 -5.06 -5.83
CA LEU A 88 -2.60 -3.86 -5.06
C LEU A 88 -1.89 -2.79 -5.90
N VAL A 89 -1.00 -3.19 -6.82
CA VAL A 89 -0.39 -2.26 -7.78
C VAL A 89 -1.44 -1.59 -8.68
N GLU A 90 -2.40 -2.35 -9.20
CA GLU A 90 -3.53 -1.80 -9.96
C GLU A 90 -4.38 -0.87 -9.10
N THR A 91 -4.66 -1.25 -7.85
CA THR A 91 -5.42 -0.43 -6.90
C THR A 91 -4.72 0.91 -6.62
N MET A 92 -3.40 0.90 -6.44
CA MET A 92 -2.61 2.13 -6.27
C MET A 92 -2.75 3.07 -7.46
N ARG A 93 -2.66 2.52 -8.69
CA ARG A 93 -2.79 3.31 -9.92
C ARG A 93 -4.20 3.90 -10.05
N ASP A 94 -5.23 3.10 -9.79
CA ASP A 94 -6.63 3.55 -9.84
C ASP A 94 -6.88 4.69 -8.83
N ARG A 95 -6.18 4.66 -7.69
CA ARG A 95 -6.22 5.71 -6.66
C ARG A 95 -5.37 6.94 -6.94
N GLY A 96 -4.56 6.94 -8.00
CA GLY A 96 -3.74 8.09 -8.41
C GLY A 96 -2.31 8.11 -7.87
N VAL A 97 -1.75 6.97 -7.47
CA VAL A 97 -0.30 6.88 -7.22
C VAL A 97 0.45 7.05 -8.54
N GLU A 98 1.36 8.02 -8.61
CA GLU A 98 2.05 8.39 -9.84
C GLU A 98 3.03 7.33 -10.33
N ASP A 99 3.78 6.71 -9.41
CA ASP A 99 4.79 5.68 -9.73
C ASP A 99 4.60 4.42 -8.88
N ALA A 100 3.56 3.65 -9.20
CA ALA A 100 3.28 2.35 -8.62
C ALA A 100 3.88 1.22 -9.49
N ARG A 101 4.79 0.44 -8.89
CA ARG A 101 5.51 -0.64 -9.56
C ARG A 101 5.28 -1.97 -8.85
N ARG A 102 5.24 -3.04 -9.65
CA ARG A 102 5.34 -4.40 -9.09
C ARG A 102 6.78 -4.63 -8.66
N GLY A 103 7.02 -4.97 -7.40
CA GLY A 103 8.37 -5.30 -6.96
C GLY A 103 8.47 -6.01 -5.63
N ASP A 104 9.56 -6.76 -5.49
CA ASP A 104 9.94 -7.44 -4.26
C ASP A 104 11.02 -6.61 -3.55
N MET A 105 10.78 -6.26 -2.28
CA MET A 105 11.74 -5.53 -1.45
C MET A 105 13.06 -6.29 -1.24
N PHE A 106 13.09 -7.61 -1.45
CA PHE A 106 14.30 -8.42 -1.40
C PHE A 106 15.08 -8.41 -2.73
N GLU A 107 14.48 -7.93 -3.82
CA GLU A 107 15.05 -7.91 -5.18
C GLU A 107 15.18 -6.48 -5.74
N LEU A 108 15.28 -5.46 -4.87
CA LEU A 108 15.33 -4.03 -5.28
C LEU A 108 16.40 -3.72 -6.33
N ARG A 109 17.54 -4.40 -6.31
CA ARG A 109 18.64 -4.17 -7.26
C ARG A 109 18.31 -4.55 -8.69
N ASP A 110 17.29 -5.39 -8.88
CA ASP A 110 16.82 -5.75 -10.22
C ASP A 110 15.87 -4.69 -10.78
N GLN A 111 15.39 -3.78 -9.93
CA GLN A 111 14.43 -2.72 -10.28
C GLN A 111 15.02 -1.32 -10.28
N PHE A 112 16.02 -1.08 -9.43
CA PHE A 112 16.68 0.20 -9.26
C PHE A 112 18.18 0.02 -9.48
N GLU A 113 18.70 0.71 -10.49
CA GLU A 113 20.15 0.84 -10.69
C GLU A 113 20.77 1.63 -9.54
N ARG A 114 22.07 1.42 -9.31
CA ARG A 114 22.82 2.03 -8.20
C ARG A 114 23.30 3.44 -8.50
#